data_AF-A0A068VHV8-F1
#
_entry.id   AF-A0A068VHV8-F1
#
_cell.length_a   1.000
_cell.length_b   1.000
_cell.length_c   1.000
_cell.angle_alpha   90.00
_cell.angle_beta   90.00
_cell.angle_gamma   90.00
#
_symmetry.space_group_name_H-M   'P 1'
#
loop_
_entity.id
_entity.type
_entity.pdbx_description
1 polymer ?
#
loop_
_entity_poly.entity_id
_entity_poly.type
_entity_poly.pdbx_seq_one_letter_code
_entity_poly.pdbx_strand_id
1 'polypeptide(L)'
;MWYTFLPCLVIAKVLQTPFDCFGCSAAIITAYLMRTEELSHEDALESLRQSCEFVCPNDGFLDQLKMFEEMGFRVDYASPIYKRFRLKVLGRVFH
;
A
#
# COMPACT_ATOMS: atom_id res chain seq x y z
N MET A 1 -22.14 -11.57 8.37
CA MET A 1 -21.38 -11.46 7.10
C MET A 1 -21.11 -9.99 6.74
N TRP A 2 -20.82 -9.12 7.72
CA TRP A 2 -20.58 -7.67 7.54
C TRP A 2 -19.36 -7.17 8.33
N TYR A 3 -18.51 -8.07 8.83
CA TYR A 3 -17.34 -7.72 9.66
C TYR A 3 -16.01 -7.65 8.88
N THR A 4 -16.03 -7.85 7.56
CA THR A 4 -14.85 -7.72 6.69
C THR A 4 -14.72 -6.35 6.02
N PHE A 5 -15.63 -5.40 6.28
CA PHE A 5 -15.61 -4.05 5.70
C PHE A 5 -14.87 -3.00 6.56
N LEU A 6 -14.50 -3.36 7.80
CA LEU A 6 -13.74 -2.47 8.69
C LEU A 6 -12.20 -2.39 8.46
N PRO A 7 -11.51 -3.28 7.71
CA PRO A 7 -10.08 -3.10 7.41
C PRO A 7 -9.81 -2.06 6.30
N CYS A 8 -10.77 -1.82 5.40
CA CYS A 8 -10.58 -0.95 4.24
C CYS A 8 -10.33 0.52 4.61
N LEU A 9 -10.93 1.00 5.71
CA LEU A 9 -10.81 2.40 6.15
C LEU A 9 -9.46 2.72 6.83
N VAL A 10 -8.75 1.72 7.37
CA VAL A 10 -7.45 1.95 8.02
C VAL A 10 -6.31 1.95 6.98
N ILE A 11 -6.44 1.15 5.91
CA ILE A 11 -5.44 1.11 4.81
C ILE A 11 -5.65 2.25 3.81
N ALA A 12 -6.90 2.69 3.57
CA ALA A 12 -7.21 3.83 2.70
C ALA A 12 -6.58 5.16 3.16
N LYS A 13 -6.16 5.27 4.43
CA LYS A 13 -5.47 6.46 4.95
C LYS A 13 -3.98 6.52 4.58
N VAL A 14 -3.43 5.43 4.02
CA VAL A 14 -2.03 5.33 3.56
C VAL A 14 -1.88 5.84 2.12
N LEU A 15 -2.90 5.61 1.29
CA LEU A 15 -2.86 5.89 -0.14
C LEU A 15 -3.50 7.25 -0.45
N GLN A 16 -2.70 8.31 -0.38
CA GLN A 16 -3.15 9.69 -0.53
C GLN A 16 -2.80 10.25 -1.93
N THR A 17 -3.38 9.72 -3.01
CA THR A 17 -3.25 10.24 -4.41
C THR A 17 -4.48 9.88 -5.28
N PRO A 18 -4.80 10.68 -6.33
CA PRO A 18 -6.06 10.57 -7.09
C PRO A 18 -6.19 9.29 -7.93
N PHE A 19 -7.45 8.91 -8.11
CA PHE A 19 -8.02 7.72 -8.74
C PHE A 19 -7.35 7.26 -10.04
N ASP A 20 -6.59 6.18 -9.96
CA ASP A 20 -6.59 5.14 -10.98
C ASP A 20 -7.17 3.88 -10.32
N CYS A 21 -8.46 3.61 -10.58
CA CYS A 21 -9.25 2.61 -9.82
C CYS A 21 -8.59 1.22 -9.78
N PHE A 22 -7.82 0.86 -10.82
CA PHE A 22 -7.18 -0.45 -10.92
C PHE A 22 -5.90 -0.51 -10.07
N GLY A 23 -5.05 0.51 -10.14
CA GLY A 23 -3.80 0.55 -9.36
C GLY A 23 -4.03 0.74 -7.86
N CYS A 24 -5.02 1.54 -7.47
CA CYS A 24 -5.36 1.77 -6.06
C CYS A 24 -5.93 0.50 -5.41
N SER A 25 -6.82 -0.22 -6.08
CA SER A 25 -7.41 -1.45 -5.53
C SER A 25 -6.38 -2.57 -5.40
N ALA A 26 -5.52 -2.75 -6.40
CA ALA A 26 -4.40 -3.68 -6.33
C ALA A 26 -3.46 -3.40 -5.14
N ALA A 27 -3.08 -2.14 -4.93
CA ALA A 27 -2.22 -1.75 -3.82
C ALA A 27 -2.88 -2.02 -2.44
N ILE A 28 -4.17 -1.71 -2.29
CA ILE A 28 -4.91 -1.96 -1.04
C ILE A 28 -4.97 -3.45 -0.73
N ILE A 29 -5.31 -4.26 -1.73
CA ILE A 29 -5.42 -5.73 -1.56
C ILE A 29 -4.04 -6.31 -1.25
N THR A 30 -3.00 -5.86 -1.94
CA THR A 30 -1.62 -6.29 -1.66
C THR A 30 -1.22 -5.96 -0.22
N ALA A 31 -1.41 -4.72 0.23
CA ALA A 31 -1.10 -4.31 1.61
C ALA A 31 -1.91 -5.09 2.66
N TYR A 32 -3.15 -5.45 2.33
CA TYR A 32 -3.97 -6.32 3.17
C TYR A 32 -3.33 -7.71 3.32
N LEU A 33 -2.99 -8.36 2.20
CA LEU A 33 -2.33 -9.67 2.20
C LEU A 33 -1.00 -9.64 2.96
N MET A 34 -0.16 -8.63 2.70
CA MET A 34 1.10 -8.44 3.44
C MET A 34 0.89 -8.39 4.95
N ARG A 35 -0.17 -7.74 5.42
CA ARG A 35 -0.44 -7.62 6.86
C ARG A 35 -1.09 -8.86 7.46
N THR A 36 -1.98 -9.53 6.74
CA THR A 36 -2.72 -10.68 7.28
C THR A 36 -1.93 -11.98 7.19
N GLU A 37 -1.07 -12.09 6.19
CA GLU A 37 -0.29 -13.30 5.89
C GLU A 37 1.22 -13.08 6.09
N GLU A 38 1.63 -11.89 6.53
CA GLU A 38 3.05 -11.50 6.75
C GLU A 38 3.94 -11.75 5.53
N LEU A 39 3.35 -11.59 4.33
CA LEU A 39 4.02 -11.75 3.06
C LEU A 39 4.86 -10.50 2.71
N SER A 40 5.98 -10.72 2.03
CA SER A 40 6.71 -9.63 1.37
C SER A 40 5.82 -8.94 0.33
N HIS A 41 6.18 -7.72 -0.09
CA HIS A 41 5.41 -7.05 -1.13
C HIS A 41 5.42 -7.83 -2.46
N GLU A 42 6.50 -8.57 -2.74
CA GLU A 42 6.62 -9.40 -3.96
C GLU A 42 5.72 -10.63 -3.88
N ASP A 43 5.76 -11.36 -2.76
CA ASP A 43 4.93 -12.56 -2.55
C ASP A 43 3.44 -12.21 -2.52
N ALA A 44 3.08 -11.09 -1.87
CA ALA A 44 1.70 -10.62 -1.84
C ALA A 44 1.18 -10.22 -3.24
N LEU A 45 2.04 -9.65 -4.09
CA LEU A 45 1.69 -9.33 -5.48
C LEU A 45 1.57 -10.59 -6.33
N GLU A 46 2.46 -11.56 -6.16
CA GLU A 46 2.37 -12.85 -6.84
C GLU A 46 1.08 -13.58 -6.47
N SER A 47 0.74 -13.62 -5.18
CA SER A 47 -0.53 -14.18 -4.70
C SER A 47 -1.74 -13.48 -5.34
N LEU A 48 -1.73 -12.15 -5.43
CA LEU A 48 -2.79 -11.40 -6.10
C LEU A 48 -2.88 -11.72 -7.61
N ARG A 49 -1.74 -11.93 -8.27
CA ARG A 49 -1.67 -12.26 -9.71
C ARG A 49 -2.25 -13.63 -10.04
N GLN A 50 -2.27 -14.57 -9.08
CA GLN A 50 -2.96 -15.85 -9.27
C GLN A 50 -4.47 -15.67 -9.50
N SER A 51 -5.06 -14.60 -8.97
CA SER A 51 -6.46 -14.25 -9.18
C SER A 51 -6.66 -13.24 -10.32
N CYS A 52 -5.66 -12.40 -10.62
CA CYS A 52 -5.70 -11.42 -11.69
C CYS A 52 -4.32 -11.21 -12.34
N GLU A 53 -4.08 -11.92 -13.45
CA GLU A 53 -2.77 -12.03 -14.11
C GLU A 53 -2.10 -10.68 -14.44
N PHE A 54 -2.89 -9.65 -14.77
CA PHE A 54 -2.38 -8.34 -15.21
C PHE A 54 -2.40 -7.26 -14.12
N VAL A 55 -2.63 -7.63 -12.85
CA VAL A 55 -2.57 -6.66 -11.76
C VAL A 55 -1.13 -6.22 -11.51
N CYS A 56 -0.94 -4.89 -11.58
CA CYS A 56 0.27 -4.23 -11.15
C CYS A 56 -0.09 -2.86 -10.55
N PRO A 57 0.23 -2.58 -9.27
CA PRO A 57 0.19 -1.22 -8.74
C PRO A 57 1.15 -0.34 -9.55
N ASN A 58 0.84 0.96 -9.66
CA ASN A 58 1.81 1.89 -10.23
C ASN A 58 3.08 2.01 -9.35
N ASP A 59 4.17 2.51 -9.91
CA ASP A 59 5.47 2.62 -9.22
C ASP A 59 5.36 3.35 -7.87
N GLY A 60 4.51 4.38 -7.79
CA GLY A 60 4.29 5.13 -6.56
C GLY A 60 3.63 4.29 -5.45
N PHE A 61 2.76 3.34 -5.80
CA PHE A 61 2.18 2.38 -4.87
C PHE A 61 3.14 1.25 -4.54
N LEU A 62 3.94 0.78 -5.49
CA LEU A 62 4.99 -0.22 -5.23
C LEU A 62 6.01 0.30 -4.21
N ASP A 63 6.47 1.55 -4.35
CA ASP A 63 7.35 2.20 -3.38
C ASP A 63 6.71 2.28 -1.99
N GLN A 64 5.40 2.56 -1.91
CA GLN A 64 4.67 2.60 -0.64
C GLN A 64 4.52 1.22 0.00
N LEU A 65 4.33 0.17 -0.80
CA LEU A 65 4.27 -1.22 -0.32
C LEU A 65 5.64 -1.66 0.23
N LYS A 66 6.74 -1.34 -0.45
CA LYS A 66 8.10 -1.59 0.06
C LYS A 66 8.35 -0.89 1.40
N MET A 67 7.97 0.39 1.52
CA MET A 67 8.05 1.08 2.79
C MET A 67 7.18 0.42 3.88
N PHE A 68 6.01 -0.09 3.52
CA PHE A 68 5.11 -0.77 4.45
C PHE A 68 5.71 -2.08 4.96
N GLU A 69 6.39 -2.84 4.11
CA GLU A 69 7.19 -4.01 4.48
C GLU A 69 8.34 -3.63 5.42
N GLU A 70 9.14 -2.61 5.08
CA GLU A 70 10.25 -2.11 5.91
C GLU A 70 9.79 -1.64 7.30
N MET A 71 8.55 -1.17 7.42
CA MET A 71 7.92 -0.76 8.69
C MET A 71 7.22 -1.92 9.42
N GLY A 72 7.43 -3.18 9.00
CA GLY A 72 6.88 -4.37 9.65
C GLY A 72 5.37 -4.49 9.47
N PHE A 73 4.88 -4.23 8.26
CA PHE A 73 3.46 -4.31 7.88
C PHE A 73 2.55 -3.42 8.74
N ARG A 74 3.10 -2.28 9.18
CA ARG A 74 2.43 -1.26 9.98
C ARG A 74 2.87 0.12 9.53
N VAL A 75 1.98 1.09 9.71
CA VAL A 75 2.30 2.49 9.42
C VAL A 75 2.82 3.12 10.70
N ASP A 76 4.14 3.24 10.81
CA ASP A 76 4.77 3.96 11.90
C ASP A 76 5.04 5.42 11.50
N TYR A 77 4.25 6.34 12.05
CA TYR A 77 4.40 7.78 11.82
C TYR A 77 5.69 8.36 12.42
N ALA A 78 6.28 7.69 13.41
CA ALA A 78 7.55 8.10 14.00
C ALA A 78 8.75 7.70 13.13
N SER A 79 8.57 6.69 12.26
CA SER A 79 9.62 6.15 11.41
C SER A 79 10.28 7.22 10.52
N PRO A 80 11.62 7.22 10.42
CA PRO A 80 12.33 8.10 9.50
C PRO A 80 11.95 7.85 8.03
N ILE A 81 11.56 6.61 7.69
CA ILE A 81 11.10 6.23 6.34
C ILE A 81 9.82 6.98 6.00
N TYR A 82 8.83 6.93 6.89
CA TYR A 82 7.56 7.64 6.73
C TYR A 82 7.75 9.16 6.64
N LYS A 83 8.57 9.74 7.53
CA LYS A 83 8.86 11.18 7.54
C LYS A 83 9.49 11.65 6.22
N ARG A 84 10.47 10.92 5.70
CA ARG A 84 11.13 11.23 4.42
C ARG A 84 10.15 11.17 3.24
N PHE A 85 9.29 10.15 3.21
CA PHE A 85 8.22 10.08 2.21
C PHE A 85 7.30 11.30 2.27
N ARG A 86 6.83 11.68 3.46
CA ARG A 86 5.97 12.87 3.64
C ARG A 86 6.65 14.15 3.16
N LEU A 87 7.94 14.33 3.45
CA LEU A 87 8.71 15.48 2.97
C LEU A 87 8.80 15.50 1.44
N LYS A 88 9.07 14.35 0.80
CA LYS A 88 9.11 14.22 -0.66
C LYS A 88 7.75 14.55 -1.31
N VAL A 89 6.66 14.07 -0.71
CA VAL A 89 5.29 14.38 -1.17
C VAL A 89 5.00 15.87 -1.05
N LEU A 90 5.31 16.49 0.11
CA LEU A 90 5.14 17.94 0.30
C LEU A 90 5.94 18.74 -0.73
N GLY A 91 7.20 18.37 -0.98
CA GLY A 91 8.05 19.02 -1.99
C GLY A 91 7.48 18.97 -3.41
N ARG A 92 6.71 17.94 -3.77
CA ARG A 92 6.02 17.85 -5.07
C ARG A 92 4.74 18.69 -5.15
N VAL A 93 4.13 19.02 -4.01
CA VAL A 93 2.88 19.80 -3.95
C VAL A 93 3.15 21.30 -4.04
N PHE A 94 4.28 21.75 -3.51
CA PHE A 94 4.64 23.17 -3.45
C PHE A 94 5.57 23.64 -4.58
N HIS A 95 5.74 22.83 -5.63
CA HIS A 95 6.61 23.11 -6.77
C HIS A 95 5.84 22.97 -8.09
#